data_AF-A0A7W8VZK1-F1
#
_entry.id   AF-A0A7W8VZK1-F1
#
_cell.length_a   1.000
_cell.length_b   1.000
_cell.length_c   1.000
_cell.angle_alpha   90.00
_cell.angle_beta   90.00
_cell.angle_gamma   90.00
#
_symmetry.space_group_name_H-M   'P 1'
#
loop_
_entity.id
_entity.type
_entity.pdbx_description
1 polymer ?
#
loop_
_entity_poly.entity_id
_entity_poly.type
_entity_poly.pdbx_seq_one_letter_code
_entity_poly.pdbx_strand_id
1 'polypeptide(L)'
;MIRKNSEYPLQPPRERGTGRAFLFALVMHALLGFFLYRGIQWQNSTPEGEQAELWTEVPDSAIPRPVVTPPPAPVAPAPPVRDEQADIALQEKKRQQQEAARAAQLAEQQRQLKLKEQQEAEAKRQQQLAAEQAAQLAAQKAAKLKQQQAQQQQQQQAEKLKQQQFAEQQKQQQLKEQQEQQQKQAQAEAQKKAEAEKAAKAKAQADAAAQAKKQLDNERRARLAQMQGLAGGVGGSSSSSNGLGKSGTGSGSGGTAASPGYADKVRRLVLQHVNWGGETEGLETVIAVRCSPDGNQLGANITHSSGNAAWDAAALRAVKASDPMPRDVNGKTPDYFTITLRPAA
;
A
#
# COMPACT_ATOMS: atom_id res chain seq x y z
N MET A 1 14.08 -42.35 -2.50
CA MET A 1 13.95 -41.07 -1.76
C MET A 1 13.96 -39.93 -2.77
N ILE A 2 12.79 -39.34 -3.02
CA ILE A 2 12.59 -38.32 -4.08
C ILE A 2 12.99 -36.96 -3.49
N ARG A 3 14.05 -36.34 -4.03
CA ARG A 3 14.43 -34.97 -3.66
C ARG A 3 13.42 -34.01 -4.30
N LYS A 4 12.70 -33.27 -3.46
CA LYS A 4 11.86 -32.14 -3.90
C LYS A 4 12.76 -30.92 -4.04
N ASN A 5 12.97 -30.44 -5.26
CA ASN A 5 13.59 -29.14 -5.52
C ASN A 5 12.55 -28.04 -5.22
N SER A 6 12.86 -27.14 -4.30
CA SER A 6 12.07 -25.94 -4.04
C SER A 6 12.46 -24.85 -5.03
N GLU A 7 11.65 -24.67 -6.07
CA GLU A 7 11.70 -23.48 -6.92
C GLU A 7 11.15 -22.29 -6.13
N TYR A 8 12.00 -21.33 -5.78
CA TYR A 8 11.58 -20.03 -5.25
C TYR A 8 11.24 -19.11 -6.43
N PRO A 9 10.02 -18.55 -6.53
CA PRO A 9 9.75 -17.53 -7.54
C PRO A 9 10.57 -16.27 -7.21
N LEU A 10 11.35 -15.80 -8.20
CA LEU A 10 12.07 -14.54 -8.15
C LEU A 10 11.06 -13.39 -8.01
N GLN A 11 10.82 -12.91 -6.79
CA GLN A 11 10.05 -11.70 -6.56
C GLN A 11 10.97 -10.49 -6.66
N PRO A 12 10.71 -9.51 -7.55
CA PRO A 12 11.52 -8.31 -7.62
C PRO A 12 11.39 -7.50 -6.32
N PRO A 13 12.47 -6.84 -5.85
CA PRO A 13 12.46 -6.02 -4.64
C PRO A 13 11.39 -4.92 -4.73
N ARG A 14 10.60 -4.74 -3.67
CA ARG A 14 9.67 -3.61 -3.58
C ARG A 14 10.44 -2.30 -3.47
N GLU A 15 10.45 -1.53 -4.56
CA GLU A 15 11.07 -0.21 -4.61
C GLU A 15 10.33 0.77 -3.69
N ARG A 16 10.97 1.19 -2.59
CA ARG A 16 10.49 2.28 -1.74
C ARG A 16 10.81 3.61 -2.43
N GLY A 17 9.81 4.31 -2.95
CA GLY A 17 10.00 5.68 -3.50
C GLY A 17 9.12 6.05 -4.70
N THR A 18 8.41 5.08 -5.29
CA THR A 18 7.58 5.31 -6.49
C THR A 18 6.52 6.41 -6.30
N GLY A 19 5.98 6.58 -5.09
CA GLY A 19 4.99 7.63 -4.80
C GLY A 19 5.47 9.06 -5.08
N ARG A 20 6.77 9.35 -4.85
CA ARG A 20 7.35 10.66 -5.17
C ARG A 20 7.51 10.84 -6.68
N ALA A 21 7.90 9.78 -7.40
CA ALA A 21 7.98 9.80 -8.85
C ALA A 21 6.60 10.00 -9.51
N PHE A 22 5.55 9.34 -8.99
CA PHE A 22 4.17 9.57 -9.44
C PHE A 22 3.69 11.00 -9.18
N LEU A 23 4.05 11.60 -8.04
CA LEU A 23 3.74 12.99 -7.74
C LEU A 23 4.41 13.95 -8.73
N PHE A 24 5.72 13.79 -8.98
CA PHE A 24 6.43 14.60 -9.96
C PHE A 24 5.90 14.42 -11.38
N ALA A 25 5.53 13.21 -11.77
CA ALA A 25 4.91 12.93 -13.06
C ALA A 25 3.58 13.69 -13.22
N LEU A 26 2.71 13.66 -12.20
CA LEU A 26 1.45 14.41 -12.21
C LEU A 26 1.66 15.92 -12.31
N VAL A 27 2.64 16.45 -11.57
CA VAL A 27 2.99 17.88 -11.63
C VAL A 27 3.46 18.27 -13.03
N MET A 28 4.30 17.45 -13.69
CA MET A 28 4.74 17.72 -15.06
C MET A 28 3.60 17.68 -16.07
N HIS A 29 2.66 16.74 -15.95
CA HIS A 29 1.51 16.69 -16.85
C HIS A 29 0.56 17.88 -16.64
N ALA A 30 0.40 18.33 -15.39
CA ALA A 30 -0.38 19.53 -15.09
C ALA A 30 0.28 20.80 -15.66
N LEU A 31 1.60 20.94 -15.55
CA LEU A 31 2.35 22.03 -16.17
C LEU A 31 2.22 22.03 -17.70
N LEU A 32 2.35 20.86 -18.33
CA LEU A 32 2.19 20.72 -19.78
C LEU A 32 0.76 21.09 -20.23
N GLY A 33 -0.27 20.62 -19.51
CA GLY A 33 -1.65 21.01 -19.77
C GLY A 33 -1.91 22.50 -19.61
N PHE A 34 -1.35 23.13 -18.57
CA PHE A 34 -1.44 24.57 -18.35
C PHE A 34 -0.77 25.36 -19.48
N PHE A 35 0.42 24.93 -19.94
CA PHE A 35 1.14 25.59 -21.02
C PHE A 35 0.42 25.44 -22.37
N LEU A 36 -0.12 24.26 -22.67
CA LEU A 36 -0.97 24.02 -23.84
C LEU A 36 -2.24 24.85 -23.80
N TYR A 37 -2.92 24.92 -22.65
CA TYR A 37 -4.10 25.75 -22.49
C TYR A 37 -3.77 27.23 -22.73
N ARG A 38 -2.68 27.74 -22.16
CA ARG A 38 -2.24 29.12 -22.35
C ARG A 38 -1.81 29.41 -23.79
N GLY A 39 -1.17 28.44 -24.46
CA GLY A 39 -0.74 28.55 -25.86
C GLY A 39 -1.90 28.50 -26.85
N ILE A 40 -2.85 27.58 -26.68
CA ILE A 40 -4.05 27.49 -27.53
C ILE A 40 -4.92 28.74 -27.37
N GLN A 41 -5.05 29.27 -26.16
CA GLN A 41 -5.74 30.54 -25.91
C GLN A 41 -5.04 31.74 -26.56
N TRP A 42 -3.73 31.67 -26.83
CA TRP A 42 -3.01 32.74 -27.53
C TRP A 42 -3.12 32.63 -29.06
N GLN A 43 -3.34 31.43 -29.60
CA GLN A 43 -3.58 31.20 -31.03
C GLN A 43 -5.04 31.42 -31.45
N ASN A 44 -5.97 31.52 -30.50
CA ASN A 44 -7.38 31.80 -30.77
C ASN A 44 -7.64 33.32 -30.86
N SER A 45 -6.82 34.03 -31.62
CA SER A 45 -7.24 35.31 -32.19
C SER A 45 -8.14 34.98 -33.37
N THR A 46 -9.42 35.31 -33.25
CA THR A 46 -10.40 35.22 -34.34
C THR A 46 -9.75 35.77 -35.63
N PRO A 47 -9.64 34.97 -36.71
CA PRO A 47 -9.25 35.55 -37.98
C PRO A 47 -10.33 36.58 -38.33
N GLU A 48 -9.96 37.87 -38.32
CA GLU A 48 -10.74 38.85 -39.06
C GLU A 48 -10.88 38.31 -40.47
N GLY A 49 -12.12 38.27 -40.98
CA GLY A 49 -12.46 37.64 -42.24
C GLY A 49 -11.54 38.09 -43.35
N GLU A 50 -10.54 37.26 -43.64
CA GLU A 50 -9.75 37.34 -44.85
C GLU A 50 -10.70 36.91 -45.96
N GLN A 51 -11.31 37.93 -46.58
CA GLN A 51 -12.10 37.76 -47.78
C GLN A 51 -11.13 37.27 -48.85
N ALA A 52 -11.08 35.96 -49.05
CA ALA A 52 -10.50 35.38 -50.25
C ALA A 52 -11.35 35.91 -51.40
N GLU A 53 -10.91 37.02 -51.99
CA GLU A 53 -11.41 37.48 -53.27
C GLU A 53 -11.25 36.31 -54.24
N LEU A 54 -12.39 35.71 -54.58
CA LEU A 54 -12.49 34.57 -55.47
C LEU A 54 -12.17 35.12 -56.86
N TRP A 55 -10.91 35.05 -57.27
CA TRP A 55 -10.47 35.32 -58.63
C TRP A 55 -11.09 34.27 -59.55
N THR A 56 -12.29 34.58 -60.03
CA THR A 56 -12.83 34.00 -61.26
C THR A 56 -12.99 35.15 -62.24
N GLU A 57 -11.93 35.40 -63.01
CA GLU A 57 -12.01 36.14 -64.26
C GLU A 57 -13.01 35.42 -65.19
N VAL A 58 -14.17 36.04 -65.35
CA VAL A 58 -15.12 35.71 -66.42
C VAL A 58 -14.48 36.19 -67.72
N PRO A 59 -14.24 35.32 -68.73
CA PRO A 59 -13.78 35.79 -70.01
C PRO A 59 -14.88 36.65 -70.66
N ASP A 60 -14.53 37.91 -70.90
CA ASP A 60 -15.32 38.89 -71.64
C ASP A 60 -15.60 38.35 -73.05
N SER A 61 -16.81 37.80 -73.24
CA SER A 61 -17.28 37.38 -74.56
C SER A 61 -17.74 38.62 -75.32
N ALA A 62 -16.85 39.12 -76.19
CA ALA A 62 -17.10 40.24 -77.07
C ALA A 62 -18.42 40.09 -77.86
N ILE A 63 -19.29 41.09 -77.71
CA ILE A 63 -20.49 41.29 -78.51
C ILE A 63 -20.05 41.72 -79.93
N PRO A 64 -20.37 40.98 -81.00
CA PRO A 64 -20.15 41.49 -82.34
C PRO A 64 -21.16 42.62 -82.63
N ARG A 65 -20.64 43.82 -82.88
CA ARG A 65 -21.43 44.96 -83.37
C ARG A 65 -21.88 44.70 -84.81
N PRO A 66 -23.14 44.98 -85.17
CA PRO A 66 -23.60 44.90 -86.54
C PRO A 66 -23.02 46.04 -87.40
N VAL A 67 -22.47 45.67 -88.56
CA VAL A 67 -22.04 46.61 -89.62
C VAL A 67 -23.26 47.03 -90.45
N VAL A 68 -23.31 48.31 -90.78
CA VAL A 68 -24.43 49.02 -91.43
C VAL A 68 -24.10 49.28 -92.91
N THR A 69 -25.05 48.90 -93.79
CA THR A 69 -25.43 49.42 -95.15
C THR A 69 -24.44 49.31 -96.33
N PRO A 70 -24.87 49.21 -97.64
CA PRO A 70 -25.92 50.00 -98.33
C PRO A 70 -26.91 49.27 -99.29
N PRO A 71 -27.97 49.97 -99.78
CA PRO A 71 -28.96 49.51 -100.79
C PRO A 71 -28.49 49.90 -102.22
N PRO A 72 -29.27 49.85 -103.33
CA PRO A 72 -30.60 49.24 -103.63
C PRO A 72 -30.59 48.41 -104.94
N ALA A 73 -31.70 47.72 -105.28
CA ALA A 73 -32.37 47.82 -106.59
C ALA A 73 -33.59 46.88 -106.70
N PRO A 74 -34.66 47.28 -107.43
CA PRO A 74 -35.96 46.63 -107.44
C PRO A 74 -36.12 45.66 -108.63
N VAL A 75 -36.80 44.53 -108.42
CA VAL A 75 -37.40 43.68 -109.47
C VAL A 75 -38.35 42.68 -108.79
N ALA A 76 -39.67 42.83 -108.93
CA ALA A 76 -40.52 42.18 -109.93
C ALA A 76 -41.27 40.95 -109.31
N PRO A 77 -42.61 40.83 -109.49
CA PRO A 77 -43.41 39.77 -108.85
C PRO A 77 -43.45 38.50 -109.71
N ALA A 78 -43.56 37.33 -109.02
CA ALA A 78 -44.00 35.98 -109.45
C ALA A 78 -42.98 34.88 -109.05
N PRO A 79 -43.36 33.59 -108.82
CA PRO A 79 -44.68 32.92 -108.94
C PRO A 79 -45.12 32.20 -107.64
N PRO A 80 -46.36 31.70 -107.51
CA PRO A 80 -46.76 30.84 -106.40
C PRO A 80 -46.08 29.47 -106.54
N VAL A 81 -45.19 29.13 -105.60
CA VAL A 81 -44.51 27.83 -105.53
C VAL A 81 -45.20 26.96 -104.47
N ARG A 82 -46.05 26.07 -104.96
CA ARG A 82 -46.65 24.83 -104.37
C ARG A 82 -46.51 24.63 -102.85
N ASP A 83 -47.67 24.62 -102.18
CA ASP A 83 -47.90 24.46 -100.73
C ASP A 83 -47.27 23.21 -100.08
N GLU A 84 -46.87 22.18 -100.82
CA GLU A 84 -46.44 20.88 -100.24
C GLU A 84 -45.07 20.89 -99.53
N GLN A 85 -44.14 21.81 -99.85
CA GLN A 85 -42.80 21.83 -99.21
C GLN A 85 -42.78 22.56 -97.85
N ALA A 86 -43.72 23.48 -97.62
CA ALA A 86 -43.89 24.16 -96.33
C ALA A 86 -44.46 23.20 -95.28
N ASP A 87 -45.36 22.30 -95.69
CA ASP A 87 -45.99 21.32 -94.80
C ASP A 87 -44.99 20.25 -94.29
N ILE A 88 -44.03 19.84 -95.12
CA ILE A 88 -42.97 18.88 -94.73
C ILE A 88 -42.03 19.49 -93.69
N ALA A 89 -41.60 20.75 -93.88
CA ALA A 89 -40.75 21.45 -92.92
C ALA A 89 -41.46 21.69 -91.57
N LEU A 90 -42.78 21.96 -91.60
CA LEU A 90 -43.59 22.09 -90.39
C LEU A 90 -43.74 20.75 -89.64
N GLN A 91 -43.89 19.63 -90.38
CA GLN A 91 -43.99 18.30 -89.78
C GLN A 91 -42.69 17.85 -89.11
N GLU A 92 -41.53 18.10 -89.73
CA GLU A 92 -40.22 17.79 -89.13
C GLU A 92 -39.94 18.62 -87.88
N LYS A 93 -40.26 19.92 -87.91
CA LYS A 93 -40.14 20.80 -86.74
C LYS A 93 -41.03 20.33 -85.58
N LYS A 94 -42.25 19.87 -85.87
CA LYS A 94 -43.16 19.30 -84.86
C LYS A 94 -42.60 18.01 -84.26
N ARG A 95 -41.98 17.14 -85.07
CA ARG A 95 -41.30 15.91 -84.60
C ARG A 95 -40.11 16.24 -83.69
N GLN A 96 -39.25 17.20 -84.08
CA GLN A 96 -38.11 17.65 -83.26
C GLN A 96 -38.58 18.26 -81.93
N GLN A 97 -39.65 19.07 -81.93
CA GLN A 97 -40.23 19.61 -80.70
C GLN A 97 -40.80 18.53 -79.78
N GLN A 98 -41.46 17.51 -80.33
CA GLN A 98 -41.97 16.38 -79.54
C GLN A 98 -40.84 15.54 -78.93
N GLU A 99 -39.75 15.32 -79.67
CA GLU A 99 -38.57 14.60 -79.20
C GLU A 99 -37.83 15.38 -78.10
N ALA A 100 -37.66 16.70 -78.29
CA ALA A 100 -37.12 17.59 -77.26
C ALA A 100 -37.99 17.62 -76.00
N ALA A 101 -39.32 17.62 -76.14
CA ALA A 101 -40.24 17.56 -75.00
C ALA A 101 -40.16 16.22 -74.25
N ARG A 102 -40.03 15.09 -74.95
CA ARG A 102 -39.82 13.78 -74.32
C ARG A 102 -38.47 13.69 -73.62
N ALA A 103 -37.40 14.20 -74.24
CA ALA A 103 -36.08 14.26 -73.63
C ALA A 103 -36.09 15.15 -72.36
N ALA A 104 -36.78 16.28 -72.39
CA ALA A 104 -36.97 17.14 -71.22
C ALA A 104 -37.73 16.43 -70.08
N GLN A 105 -38.82 15.72 -70.39
CA GLN A 105 -39.57 14.93 -69.39
C GLN A 105 -38.73 13.81 -68.76
N LEU A 106 -37.92 13.10 -69.56
CA LEU A 106 -37.01 12.08 -69.03
C LEU A 106 -35.92 12.69 -68.14
N ALA A 107 -35.36 13.85 -68.53
CA ALA A 107 -34.39 14.57 -67.71
C ALA A 107 -35.00 15.04 -66.39
N GLU A 108 -36.24 15.53 -66.38
CA GLU A 108 -36.97 15.88 -65.16
C GLU A 108 -37.25 14.66 -64.28
N GLN A 109 -37.67 13.54 -64.87
CA GLN A 109 -37.88 12.29 -64.13
C GLN A 109 -36.59 11.78 -63.49
N GLN A 110 -35.46 11.82 -64.21
CA GLN A 110 -34.14 11.48 -63.67
C GLN A 110 -33.71 12.41 -62.53
N ARG A 111 -33.95 13.73 -62.67
CA ARG A 111 -33.69 14.70 -61.60
C ARG A 111 -34.53 14.40 -60.35
N GLN A 112 -35.81 14.08 -60.52
CA GLN A 112 -36.68 13.72 -59.40
C GLN A 112 -36.24 12.41 -58.72
N LEU A 113 -35.83 11.40 -59.48
CA LEU A 113 -35.30 10.15 -58.92
C LEU A 113 -34.01 10.40 -58.14
N LYS A 114 -33.08 11.19 -58.69
CA LYS A 114 -31.83 11.55 -58.01
C LYS A 114 -32.06 12.34 -56.72
N LEU A 115 -33.04 13.27 -56.71
CA LEU A 115 -33.44 14.00 -55.50
C LEU A 115 -34.04 13.07 -54.44
N LYS A 116 -34.91 12.13 -54.84
CA LYS A 116 -35.47 11.13 -53.92
C LYS A 116 -34.38 10.22 -53.33
N GLU A 117 -33.44 9.77 -54.15
CA GLU A 117 -32.29 8.96 -53.70
C GLU A 117 -31.40 9.73 -52.72
N GLN A 118 -31.13 11.01 -53.00
CA GLN A 118 -30.38 11.89 -52.09
C GLN A 118 -31.11 12.09 -50.75
N GLN A 119 -32.43 12.32 -50.78
CA GLN A 119 -33.24 12.45 -49.56
C GLN A 119 -33.28 11.15 -48.76
N GLU A 120 -33.41 9.99 -49.41
CA GLU A 120 -33.38 8.69 -48.72
C GLU A 120 -32.00 8.38 -48.14
N ALA A 121 -30.92 8.70 -48.86
CA ALA A 121 -29.55 8.56 -48.36
C ALA A 121 -29.28 9.47 -47.16
N GLU A 122 -29.76 10.72 -47.19
CA GLU A 122 -29.66 11.63 -46.06
C GLU A 122 -30.49 11.16 -44.86
N ALA A 123 -31.73 10.72 -45.08
CA ALA A 123 -32.58 10.17 -44.03
C ALA A 123 -31.96 8.91 -43.40
N LYS A 124 -31.38 8.01 -44.19
CA LYS A 124 -30.63 6.84 -43.70
C LYS A 124 -29.40 7.26 -42.88
N ARG A 125 -28.64 8.27 -43.35
CA ARG A 125 -27.48 8.79 -42.61
C ARG A 125 -27.89 9.43 -41.28
N GLN A 126 -28.98 10.21 -41.26
CA GLN A 126 -29.52 10.80 -40.04
C GLN A 126 -30.01 9.72 -39.06
N GLN A 127 -30.70 8.68 -39.55
CA GLN A 127 -31.11 7.54 -38.72
C GLN A 127 -29.93 6.78 -38.15
N GLN A 128 -28.86 6.55 -38.93
CA GLN A 128 -27.64 5.90 -38.45
C GLN A 128 -26.94 6.73 -37.36
N LEU A 129 -26.81 8.04 -37.55
CA LEU A 129 -26.23 8.94 -36.53
C LEU A 129 -27.07 8.96 -35.25
N ALA A 130 -28.40 9.01 -35.37
CA ALA A 130 -29.30 8.96 -34.22
C ALA A 130 -29.21 7.60 -33.50
N ALA A 131 -29.13 6.49 -34.23
CA ALA A 131 -28.94 5.15 -33.67
C ALA A 131 -27.57 5.02 -32.97
N GLU A 132 -26.51 5.56 -33.56
CA GLU A 132 -25.17 5.56 -32.96
C GLU A 132 -25.13 6.39 -31.68
N GLN A 133 -25.69 7.60 -31.68
CA GLN A 133 -25.81 8.43 -30.48
C GLN A 133 -26.63 7.74 -29.38
N ALA A 134 -27.75 7.11 -29.75
CA ALA A 134 -28.56 6.34 -28.81
C ALA A 134 -27.78 5.14 -28.23
N ALA A 135 -27.02 4.42 -29.06
CA ALA A 135 -26.17 3.32 -28.62
C ALA A 135 -25.03 3.80 -27.70
N GLN A 136 -24.38 4.92 -28.01
CA GLN A 136 -23.34 5.52 -27.16
C GLN A 136 -23.91 5.96 -25.81
N LEU A 137 -25.09 6.60 -25.78
CA LEU A 137 -25.76 6.99 -24.53
C LEU A 137 -26.20 5.77 -23.72
N ALA A 138 -26.70 4.72 -24.37
CA ALA A 138 -27.04 3.46 -23.70
C ALA A 138 -25.79 2.79 -23.11
N ALA A 139 -24.68 2.75 -23.85
CA ALA A 139 -23.41 2.22 -23.39
C ALA A 139 -22.84 3.03 -22.22
N GLN A 140 -22.88 4.37 -22.28
CA GLN A 140 -22.45 5.23 -21.17
C GLN A 140 -23.31 5.02 -19.92
N LYS A 141 -24.64 4.93 -20.06
CA LYS A 141 -25.54 4.64 -18.93
C LYS A 141 -25.27 3.26 -18.34
N ALA A 142 -25.06 2.24 -19.18
CA ALA A 142 -24.72 0.88 -18.73
C ALA A 142 -23.36 0.85 -18.00
N ALA A 143 -22.35 1.54 -18.54
CA ALA A 143 -21.04 1.66 -17.91
C ALA A 143 -21.12 2.38 -16.56
N LYS A 144 -21.85 3.49 -16.47
CA LYS A 144 -22.07 4.24 -15.22
C LYS A 144 -22.84 3.41 -14.19
N LEU A 145 -23.87 2.69 -14.60
CA LEU A 145 -24.62 1.80 -13.71
C LEU A 145 -23.74 0.66 -13.19
N LYS A 146 -22.93 0.04 -14.06
CA LYS A 146 -21.98 -1.01 -13.67
C LYS A 146 -20.90 -0.48 -12.72
N GLN A 147 -20.39 0.73 -12.96
CA GLN A 147 -19.45 1.40 -12.06
C GLN A 147 -20.08 1.69 -10.70
N GLN A 148 -21.32 2.19 -10.67
CA GLN A 148 -22.06 2.46 -9.43
C GLN A 148 -22.36 1.18 -8.65
N GLN A 149 -22.75 0.10 -9.33
CA GLN A 149 -22.96 -1.21 -8.71
C GLN A 149 -21.65 -1.79 -8.16
N ALA A 150 -20.55 -1.72 -8.91
CA ALA A 150 -19.25 -2.15 -8.43
C ALA A 150 -18.78 -1.34 -7.21
N GLN A 151 -19.00 -0.03 -7.21
CA GLN A 151 -18.67 0.83 -6.08
C GLN A 151 -19.53 0.54 -4.84
N GLN A 152 -20.84 0.30 -5.02
CA GLN A 152 -21.71 -0.13 -3.92
C GLN A 152 -21.32 -1.49 -3.37
N GLN A 153 -20.97 -2.46 -4.22
CA GLN A 153 -20.49 -3.77 -3.77
C GLN A 153 -19.17 -3.65 -2.99
N GLN A 154 -18.23 -2.81 -3.45
CA GLN A 154 -17.00 -2.54 -2.72
C GLN A 154 -17.25 -1.87 -1.37
N GLN A 155 -18.18 -0.90 -1.30
CA GLN A 155 -18.58 -0.26 -0.05
C GLN A 155 -19.21 -1.26 0.92
N GLN A 156 -20.14 -2.11 0.47
CA GLN A 156 -20.75 -3.16 1.29
C GLN A 156 -19.71 -4.19 1.78
N GLN A 157 -18.77 -4.60 0.92
CA GLN A 157 -17.68 -5.49 1.32
C GLN A 157 -16.75 -4.83 2.35
N ALA A 158 -16.40 -3.57 2.15
CA ALA A 158 -15.56 -2.81 3.08
C ALA A 158 -16.26 -2.60 4.43
N GLU A 159 -17.56 -2.29 4.44
CA GLU A 159 -18.35 -2.13 5.65
C GLU A 159 -18.51 -3.46 6.40
N LYS A 160 -18.79 -4.56 5.68
CA LYS A 160 -18.83 -5.91 6.26
C LYS A 160 -17.48 -6.32 6.85
N LEU A 161 -16.37 -6.02 6.16
CA LEU A 161 -15.02 -6.29 6.67
C LEU A 161 -14.72 -5.47 7.93
N LYS A 162 -15.08 -4.17 7.96
CA LYS A 162 -14.95 -3.32 9.14
C LYS A 162 -15.80 -3.83 10.31
N GLN A 163 -17.04 -4.26 10.03
CA GLN A 163 -17.92 -4.81 11.06
C GLN A 163 -17.37 -6.14 11.62
N GLN A 164 -16.81 -7.00 10.76
CA GLN A 164 -16.14 -8.24 11.19
C GLN A 164 -14.89 -7.93 12.03
N GLN A 165 -14.03 -7.00 11.60
CA GLN A 165 -12.86 -6.58 12.36
C GLN A 165 -13.24 -5.99 13.72
N PHE A 166 -14.28 -5.15 13.77
CA PHE A 166 -14.75 -4.57 15.02
C PHE A 166 -15.34 -5.64 15.95
N ALA A 167 -16.14 -6.57 15.42
CA ALA A 167 -16.67 -7.69 16.20
C ALA A 167 -15.54 -8.62 16.72
N GLU A 168 -14.53 -8.90 15.90
CA GLU A 168 -13.38 -9.70 16.31
C GLU A 168 -12.52 -8.97 17.35
N GLN A 169 -12.31 -7.66 17.20
CA GLN A 169 -11.61 -6.83 18.17
C GLN A 169 -12.36 -6.77 19.51
N GLN A 170 -13.68 -6.60 19.49
CA GLN A 170 -14.50 -6.68 20.70
C GLN A 170 -14.42 -8.06 21.36
N LYS A 171 -14.48 -9.14 20.57
CA LYS A 171 -14.35 -10.51 21.10
C LYS A 171 -12.96 -10.76 21.71
N GLN A 172 -11.90 -10.25 21.09
CA GLN A 172 -10.54 -10.33 21.64
C GLN A 172 -10.40 -9.50 22.92
N GLN A 173 -10.98 -8.29 22.97
CA GLN A 173 -10.99 -7.46 24.18
C GLN A 173 -11.74 -8.15 25.33
N GLN A 174 -12.94 -8.67 25.07
CA GLN A 174 -13.71 -9.43 26.06
C GLN A 174 -12.96 -10.68 26.54
N LEU A 175 -12.31 -11.43 25.63
CA LEU A 175 -11.51 -12.59 26.02
C LEU A 175 -10.32 -12.20 26.89
N LYS A 176 -9.65 -11.08 26.57
CA LYS A 176 -8.53 -10.55 27.35
C LYS A 176 -8.98 -10.07 28.73
N GLU A 177 -10.09 -9.34 28.83
CA GLU A 177 -10.68 -8.92 30.09
C GLU A 177 -11.10 -10.12 30.94
N GLN A 178 -11.71 -11.14 30.33
CA GLN A 178 -12.09 -12.37 31.03
C GLN A 178 -10.88 -13.14 31.54
N GLN A 179 -9.81 -13.24 30.74
CA GLN A 179 -8.54 -13.83 31.18
C GLN A 179 -7.90 -13.02 32.32
N GLU A 180 -7.90 -11.69 32.24
CA GLU A 180 -7.34 -10.83 33.30
C GLU A 180 -8.16 -10.95 34.60
N GLN A 181 -9.49 -11.01 34.50
CA GLN A 181 -10.36 -11.25 35.66
C GLN A 181 -10.12 -12.62 36.28
N GLN A 182 -10.01 -13.68 35.47
CA GLN A 182 -9.69 -15.03 35.96
C GLN A 182 -8.30 -15.07 36.62
N GLN A 183 -7.30 -14.41 36.03
CA GLN A 183 -5.96 -14.31 36.64
C GLN A 183 -5.99 -13.54 37.96
N LYS A 184 -6.72 -12.42 38.03
CA LYS A 184 -6.90 -11.65 39.28
C LYS A 184 -7.62 -12.48 40.35
N GLN A 185 -8.67 -13.22 39.99
CA GLN A 185 -9.37 -14.12 40.91
C GLN A 185 -8.46 -15.25 41.39
N ALA A 186 -7.72 -15.90 40.50
CA ALA A 186 -6.77 -16.96 40.86
C ALA A 186 -5.64 -16.45 41.75
N GLN A 187 -5.10 -15.26 41.48
CA GLN A 187 -4.09 -14.63 42.34
C GLN A 187 -4.66 -14.27 43.71
N ALA A 188 -5.88 -13.71 43.77
CA ALA A 188 -6.54 -13.39 45.04
C ALA A 188 -6.84 -14.65 45.87
N GLU A 189 -7.28 -15.74 45.23
CA GLU A 189 -7.51 -17.02 45.92
C GLU A 189 -6.19 -17.65 46.39
N ALA A 190 -5.14 -17.59 45.58
CA ALA A 190 -3.80 -18.07 45.96
C ALA A 190 -3.21 -17.26 47.14
N GLN A 191 -3.37 -15.92 47.14
CA GLN A 191 -2.96 -15.07 48.25
C GLN A 191 -3.75 -15.40 49.53
N LYS A 192 -5.08 -15.54 49.44
CA LYS A 192 -5.91 -15.95 50.59
C LYS A 192 -5.51 -17.32 51.15
N LYS A 193 -5.24 -18.31 50.29
CA LYS A 193 -4.75 -19.64 50.72
C LYS A 193 -3.37 -19.55 51.38
N ALA A 194 -2.44 -18.80 50.79
CA ALA A 194 -1.10 -18.61 51.37
C ALA A 194 -1.13 -17.87 52.72
N GLU A 195 -2.01 -16.87 52.86
CA GLU A 195 -2.17 -16.12 54.12
C GLU A 195 -2.84 -16.99 55.20
N ALA A 196 -3.86 -17.78 54.83
CA ALA A 196 -4.48 -18.76 55.73
C ALA A 196 -3.47 -19.83 56.19
N GLU A 197 -2.62 -20.33 55.30
CA GLU A 197 -1.58 -21.32 55.64
C GLU A 197 -0.50 -20.70 56.55
N LYS A 198 -0.08 -19.46 56.28
CA LYS A 198 0.85 -18.73 57.17
C LYS A 198 0.24 -18.49 58.55
N ALA A 199 -1.03 -18.10 58.63
CA ALA A 199 -1.74 -17.92 59.89
C ALA A 199 -1.87 -19.24 60.67
N ALA A 200 -2.20 -20.34 59.98
CA ALA A 200 -2.27 -21.67 60.58
C ALA A 200 -0.91 -22.15 61.10
N LYS A 201 0.17 -21.97 60.31
CA LYS A 201 1.56 -22.28 60.73
C LYS A 201 2.00 -21.43 61.91
N ALA A 202 1.70 -20.12 61.91
CA ALA A 202 2.03 -19.24 63.03
C ALA A 202 1.29 -19.63 64.31
N LYS A 203 0.00 -20.00 64.22
CA LYS A 203 -0.77 -20.50 65.37
C LYS A 203 -0.21 -21.82 65.90
N ALA A 204 0.10 -22.78 65.01
CA ALA A 204 0.71 -24.05 65.39
C ALA A 204 2.09 -23.87 66.05
N GLN A 205 2.92 -22.96 65.56
CA GLN A 205 4.22 -22.64 66.17
C GLN A 205 4.06 -21.95 67.54
N ALA A 206 3.08 -21.06 67.70
CA ALA A 206 2.79 -20.43 68.99
C ALA A 206 2.29 -21.46 70.02
N ASP A 207 1.39 -22.36 69.62
CA ASP A 207 0.89 -23.45 70.46
C ASP A 207 2.02 -24.43 70.84
N ALA A 208 2.89 -24.79 69.89
CA ALA A 208 4.06 -25.64 70.15
C ALA A 208 5.07 -24.96 71.08
N ALA A 209 5.34 -23.67 70.91
CA ALA A 209 6.22 -22.91 71.81
C ALA A 209 5.63 -22.77 73.23
N ALA A 210 4.32 -22.61 73.36
CA ALA A 210 3.63 -22.57 74.64
C ALA A 210 3.68 -23.94 75.36
N GLN A 211 3.49 -25.04 74.61
CA GLN A 211 3.65 -26.40 75.16
C GLN A 211 5.10 -26.69 75.55
N ALA A 212 6.09 -26.31 74.73
CA ALA A 212 7.50 -26.45 75.04
C ALA A 212 7.88 -25.67 76.30
N LYS A 213 7.41 -24.42 76.46
CA LYS A 213 7.60 -23.66 77.71
C LYS A 213 7.01 -24.36 78.92
N LYS A 214 5.77 -24.88 78.84
CA LYS A 214 5.14 -25.64 79.93
C LYS A 214 5.94 -26.89 80.30
N GLN A 215 6.44 -27.64 79.31
CA GLN A 215 7.27 -28.82 79.55
C GLN A 215 8.60 -28.44 80.22
N LEU A 216 9.26 -27.38 79.75
CA LEU A 216 10.54 -26.91 80.28
C LEU A 216 10.40 -26.37 81.72
N ASP A 217 9.29 -25.70 82.06
CA ASP A 217 9.00 -25.27 83.43
C ASP A 217 8.71 -26.46 84.36
N ASN A 218 7.99 -27.49 83.88
CA ASN A 218 7.78 -28.73 84.62
C ASN A 218 9.11 -29.47 84.85
N GLU A 219 9.98 -29.52 83.84
CA GLU A 219 11.28 -30.16 83.92
C GLU A 219 12.24 -29.40 84.85
N ARG A 220 12.24 -28.06 84.80
CA ARG A 220 12.95 -27.22 85.77
C ARG A 220 12.48 -27.51 87.19
N ARG A 221 11.17 -27.62 87.41
CA ARG A 221 10.59 -27.94 88.72
C ARG A 221 10.97 -29.36 89.18
N ALA A 222 10.95 -30.34 88.28
CA ALA A 222 11.39 -31.71 88.56
C ALA A 222 12.89 -31.77 88.91
N ARG A 223 13.74 -31.02 88.19
CA ARG A 223 15.19 -30.94 88.44
C ARG A 223 15.50 -30.25 89.77
N LEU A 224 14.76 -29.21 90.13
CA LEU A 224 14.86 -28.57 91.44
C LEU A 224 14.43 -29.53 92.56
N ALA A 225 13.35 -30.29 92.38
CA ALA A 225 12.93 -31.32 93.33
C ALA A 225 13.96 -32.46 93.46
N GLN A 226 14.58 -32.87 92.34
CA GLN A 226 15.67 -33.85 92.34
C GLN A 226 16.92 -33.31 93.04
N MET A 227 17.28 -32.04 92.85
CA MET A 227 18.37 -31.39 93.61
C MET A 227 18.06 -31.28 95.10
N GLN A 228 16.81 -31.01 95.47
CA GLN A 228 16.39 -31.01 96.88
C GLN A 228 16.44 -32.43 97.48
N GLY A 229 16.30 -33.47 96.67
CA GLY A 229 16.61 -34.86 97.04
C GLY A 229 18.12 -35.18 97.02
N LEU A 230 18.91 -34.58 96.13
CA LEU A 230 20.35 -34.77 95.99
C LEU A 230 21.16 -33.96 97.03
N ALA A 231 20.57 -32.95 97.67
CA ALA A 231 21.12 -32.31 98.87
C ALA A 231 21.18 -33.26 100.09
N GLY A 232 20.66 -34.49 99.95
CA GLY A 232 20.91 -35.62 100.83
C GLY A 232 21.89 -36.68 100.29
N GLY A 233 22.59 -36.45 99.16
CA GLY A 233 23.44 -37.49 98.55
C GLY A 233 24.45 -36.96 97.53
N VAL A 234 25.73 -36.97 97.93
CA VAL A 234 26.94 -36.56 97.20
C VAL A 234 27.13 -37.23 95.83
N GLY A 235 27.64 -36.45 94.84
CA GLY A 235 28.70 -36.93 93.94
C GLY A 235 28.49 -36.78 92.42
N GLY A 236 29.42 -36.09 91.75
CA GLY A 236 30.03 -36.59 90.49
C GLY A 236 29.74 -35.90 89.14
N SER A 237 30.72 -35.07 88.72
CA SER A 237 31.44 -35.08 87.43
C SER A 237 30.75 -34.89 86.04
N SER A 238 31.10 -33.76 85.43
CA SER A 238 31.70 -33.55 84.08
C SER A 238 30.98 -33.88 82.75
N SER A 239 31.40 -33.11 81.73
CA SER A 239 31.25 -33.29 80.26
C SER A 239 29.95 -32.71 79.66
N SER A 240 29.89 -32.12 78.45
CA SER A 240 30.81 -32.10 77.31
C SER A 240 30.37 -31.04 76.29
N SER A 241 31.37 -30.59 75.52
CA SER A 241 31.33 -30.16 74.12
C SER A 241 30.60 -28.87 73.70
N ASN A 242 31.44 -27.87 73.49
CA ASN A 242 31.27 -26.79 72.53
C ASN A 242 31.56 -27.35 71.12
N GLY A 243 30.75 -27.02 70.11
CA GLY A 243 30.91 -27.53 68.75
C GLY A 243 30.51 -26.51 67.69
N LEU A 244 31.39 -25.54 67.43
CA LEU A 244 31.34 -24.64 66.27
C LEU A 244 31.81 -25.39 65.01
N GLY A 245 30.98 -25.38 63.95
CA GLY A 245 31.37 -25.75 62.59
C GLY A 245 30.82 -24.69 61.62
N LYS A 246 31.67 -23.78 61.15
CA LYS A 246 32.36 -23.81 59.85
C LYS A 246 31.43 -23.45 58.68
N SER A 247 31.38 -22.14 58.42
CA SER A 247 30.86 -21.58 57.18
C SER A 247 31.72 -22.03 56.00
N GLY A 248 31.09 -22.63 55.00
CA GLY A 248 31.70 -22.91 53.72
C GLY A 248 31.68 -21.65 52.85
N THR A 249 32.84 -21.05 52.62
CA THR A 249 33.07 -20.11 51.52
C THR A 249 33.27 -20.92 50.24
N GLY A 250 32.17 -21.17 49.53
CA GLY A 250 32.20 -21.69 48.16
C GLY A 250 32.63 -20.59 47.20
N SER A 251 33.88 -20.61 46.77
CA SER A 251 34.34 -19.85 45.60
C SER A 251 33.77 -20.52 44.35
N GLY A 252 32.59 -20.08 43.94
CA GLY A 252 31.93 -20.49 42.70
C GLY A 252 32.50 -19.69 41.53
N SER A 253 33.55 -20.21 40.90
CA SER A 253 33.95 -19.81 39.55
C SER A 253 32.91 -20.35 38.56
N GLY A 254 31.90 -19.53 38.25
CA GLY A 254 30.81 -19.90 37.35
C GLY A 254 29.99 -18.69 36.89
N GLY A 255 30.61 -17.51 36.81
CA GLY A 255 29.95 -16.31 36.31
C GLY A 255 29.77 -16.40 34.80
N THR A 256 28.53 -16.52 34.33
CA THR A 256 28.12 -16.28 32.94
C THR A 256 28.18 -14.79 32.55
N ALA A 257 28.70 -13.94 33.45
CA ALA A 257 28.91 -12.52 33.22
C ALA A 257 30.07 -12.29 32.24
N ALA A 258 29.88 -11.36 31.32
CA ALA A 258 30.90 -10.98 30.34
C ALA A 258 32.17 -10.46 31.03
N SER A 259 33.33 -10.93 30.58
CA SER A 259 34.61 -10.41 31.09
C SER A 259 34.79 -8.92 30.73
N PRO A 260 35.53 -8.15 31.55
CA PRO A 260 35.95 -6.80 31.19
C PRO A 260 36.71 -6.80 29.85
N GLY A 261 36.22 -6.07 28.85
CA GLY A 261 36.81 -5.99 27.50
C GLY A 261 36.18 -6.91 26.45
N TYR A 262 35.27 -7.80 26.82
CA TYR A 262 34.54 -8.65 25.86
C TYR A 262 33.70 -7.81 24.88
N ALA A 263 33.01 -6.78 25.39
CA ALA A 263 32.19 -5.87 24.59
C ALA A 263 33.00 -5.15 23.51
N ASP A 264 34.27 -4.78 23.77
CA ASP A 264 35.15 -4.15 22.79
C ASP A 264 35.56 -5.12 21.68
N LYS A 265 35.81 -6.39 22.04
CA LYS A 265 36.10 -7.46 21.06
C LYS A 265 34.93 -7.68 20.12
N VAL A 266 33.72 -7.76 20.67
CA VAL A 266 32.49 -7.89 19.87
C VAL A 266 32.27 -6.64 19.02
N ARG A 267 32.42 -5.43 19.60
CA ARG A 267 32.28 -4.16 18.86
C ARG A 267 33.19 -4.12 17.64
N ARG A 268 34.45 -4.52 17.77
CA ARG A 268 35.40 -4.53 16.64
C ARG A 268 34.95 -5.46 15.51
N LEU A 269 34.43 -6.64 15.84
CA LEU A 269 33.87 -7.55 14.84
C LEU A 269 32.63 -6.93 14.18
N VAL A 270 31.70 -6.41 14.99
CA VAL A 270 30.46 -5.82 14.50
C VAL A 270 30.73 -4.63 13.58
N LEU A 271 31.68 -3.75 13.94
CA LEU A 271 32.04 -2.59 13.12
C LEU A 271 32.58 -2.98 11.73
N GLN A 272 33.17 -4.16 11.55
CA GLN A 272 33.59 -4.64 10.22
C GLN A 272 32.40 -4.96 9.31
N HIS A 273 31.22 -5.23 9.88
CA HIS A 273 29.99 -5.55 9.17
C HIS A 273 29.02 -4.37 9.06
N VAL A 274 29.36 -3.21 9.63
CA VAL A 274 28.55 -1.99 9.50
C VAL A 274 28.77 -1.38 8.12
N ASN A 275 27.70 -1.31 7.33
CA ASN A 275 27.67 -0.51 6.10
C ASN A 275 26.74 0.69 6.32
N TRP A 276 27.34 1.86 6.53
CA TRP A 276 26.67 3.14 6.79
C TRP A 276 27.29 4.24 5.94
N GLY A 277 26.45 5.08 5.33
CA GLY A 277 26.88 6.21 4.50
C GLY A 277 26.12 7.51 4.81
N GLY A 278 25.58 7.62 6.02
CA GLY A 278 24.88 8.83 6.49
C GLY A 278 25.73 9.65 7.46
N GLU A 279 25.09 10.57 8.18
CA GLU A 279 25.73 11.37 9.23
C GLU A 279 26.38 10.50 10.31
N THR A 280 27.56 10.88 10.77
CA THR A 280 28.36 10.10 11.73
C THR A 280 28.45 10.76 13.11
N GLU A 281 28.20 12.06 13.18
CA GLU A 281 28.29 12.83 14.43
C GLU A 281 27.09 12.58 15.34
N GLY A 282 27.36 12.39 16.63
CA GLY A 282 26.32 12.30 17.67
C GLY A 282 25.47 11.02 17.69
N LEU A 283 25.67 10.07 16.76
CA LEU A 283 24.90 8.83 16.74
C LEU A 283 25.51 7.76 17.65
N GLU A 284 24.74 7.33 18.64
CA GLU A 284 25.10 6.26 19.56
C GLU A 284 23.92 5.30 19.77
N THR A 285 24.12 4.03 19.44
CA THR A 285 23.10 2.98 19.64
C THR A 285 23.64 1.94 20.61
N VAL A 286 22.87 1.64 21.65
CA VAL A 286 23.19 0.59 22.62
C VAL A 286 22.30 -0.61 22.35
N ILE A 287 22.90 -1.77 22.13
CA ILE A 287 22.22 -3.02 21.77
C ILE A 287 22.53 -4.09 22.82
N ALA A 288 21.48 -4.68 23.39
CA ALA A 288 21.57 -5.86 24.22
C ALA A 288 21.48 -7.12 23.35
N VAL A 289 22.48 -7.99 23.46
CA VAL A 289 22.61 -9.22 22.67
C VAL A 289 22.51 -10.42 23.59
N ARG A 290 21.78 -11.43 23.13
CA ARG A 290 21.69 -12.75 23.76
C ARG A 290 22.33 -13.78 22.83
N CYS A 291 23.19 -14.62 23.39
CA CYS A 291 23.93 -15.63 22.64
C CYS A 291 23.89 -16.98 23.35
N SER A 292 24.16 -18.05 22.62
CA SER A 292 24.46 -19.36 23.20
C SER A 292 25.93 -19.41 23.64
N PRO A 293 26.32 -20.37 24.51
CA PRO A 293 27.71 -20.57 24.92
C PRO A 293 28.69 -20.85 23.75
N ASP A 294 28.17 -21.32 22.62
CA ASP A 294 28.92 -21.59 21.39
C ASP A 294 29.15 -20.34 20.51
N GLY A 295 28.49 -19.23 20.85
CA GLY A 295 28.60 -17.95 20.14
C GLY A 295 27.41 -17.63 19.23
N ASN A 296 26.48 -18.56 19.02
CA ASN A 296 25.35 -18.32 18.12
C ASN A 296 24.41 -17.26 18.69
N GLN A 297 23.99 -16.32 17.86
CA GLN A 297 23.07 -15.27 18.27
C GLN A 297 21.64 -15.82 18.50
N LEU A 298 21.09 -15.60 19.69
CA LEU A 298 19.69 -15.92 20.04
C LEU A 298 18.76 -14.73 19.82
N GLY A 299 19.27 -13.51 20.00
CA GLY A 299 18.51 -12.28 19.72
C GLY A 299 19.30 -11.01 20.02
N ALA A 300 18.88 -9.89 19.42
CA ALA A 300 19.43 -8.57 19.70
C ALA A 300 18.31 -7.53 19.72
N ASN A 301 18.32 -6.69 20.76
CA ASN A 301 17.34 -5.64 20.97
C ASN A 301 18.05 -4.32 21.25
N ILE A 302 17.54 -3.22 20.71
CA ILE A 302 18.06 -1.88 21.00
C ILE A 302 17.57 -1.45 22.38
N THR A 303 18.49 -1.17 23.29
CA THR A 303 18.18 -0.62 24.62
C THR A 303 18.21 0.90 24.63
N HIS A 304 19.04 1.50 23.77
CA HIS A 304 19.09 2.95 23.56
C HIS A 304 19.22 3.25 22.08
N SER A 305 18.26 3.99 21.53
CA SER A 305 18.24 4.41 20.13
C SER A 305 19.11 5.64 19.94
N SER A 306 19.79 5.73 18.80
CA SER A 306 20.56 6.92 18.39
C SER A 306 19.70 8.11 17.99
N GLY A 307 18.37 7.94 17.92
CA GLY A 307 17.46 8.93 17.32
C GLY A 307 17.38 8.84 15.78
N ASN A 308 18.28 8.10 15.13
CA ASN A 308 18.25 7.83 13.69
C ASN A 308 17.89 6.37 13.40
N ALA A 309 16.65 6.14 12.95
CA ALA A 309 16.15 4.80 12.68
C ALA A 309 16.94 4.04 11.58
N ALA A 310 17.56 4.76 10.63
CA ALA A 310 18.35 4.13 9.59
C ALA A 310 19.69 3.61 10.14
N TRP A 311 20.33 4.36 11.05
CA TRP A 311 21.54 3.92 11.74
C TRP A 311 21.26 2.75 12.67
N ASP A 312 20.20 2.83 13.47
CA ASP A 312 19.77 1.74 14.37
C ASP A 312 19.50 0.43 13.60
N ALA A 313 18.86 0.52 12.43
CA ALA A 313 18.63 -0.63 11.56
C ALA A 313 19.93 -1.16 10.92
N ALA A 314 20.91 -0.30 10.62
CA ALA A 314 22.23 -0.72 10.15
C ALA A 314 23.02 -1.43 11.28
N ALA A 315 22.96 -0.89 12.49
CA ALA A 315 23.57 -1.47 13.68
C ALA A 315 23.01 -2.87 13.98
N LEU A 316 21.67 -3.05 13.99
CA LEU A 316 21.06 -4.37 14.17
C LEU A 316 21.45 -5.37 13.08
N ARG A 317 21.53 -4.93 11.81
CA ARG A 317 21.99 -5.78 10.71
C ARG A 317 23.45 -6.22 10.88
N ALA A 318 24.32 -5.32 11.32
CA ALA A 318 25.73 -5.63 11.56
C ALA A 318 25.91 -6.64 12.70
N VAL A 319 25.13 -6.50 13.79
CA VAL A 319 25.13 -7.48 14.89
C VAL A 319 24.70 -8.85 14.39
N LYS A 320 23.65 -8.92 13.56
CA LYS A 320 23.20 -10.18 12.97
C LYS A 320 24.21 -10.79 11.99
N ALA A 321 24.97 -9.96 11.29
CA ALA A 321 26.03 -10.42 10.38
C ALA A 321 27.28 -10.93 11.12
N SER A 322 27.40 -10.67 12.42
CA SER A 322 28.53 -11.06 13.26
C SER A 322 28.32 -12.41 13.97
N ASP A 323 27.37 -13.23 13.48
CA ASP A 323 27.09 -14.57 13.99
C ASP A 323 28.06 -15.60 13.34
N PRO A 324 28.83 -16.39 14.10
CA PRO A 324 28.86 -16.49 15.57
C PRO A 324 29.76 -15.46 16.26
N MET A 325 29.35 -15.05 17.46
CA MET A 325 30.07 -14.10 18.31
C MET A 325 31.40 -14.67 18.83
N PRO A 326 32.44 -13.84 19.02
CA PRO A 326 33.76 -14.29 19.45
C PRO A 326 33.71 -14.89 20.86
N ARG A 327 34.55 -15.89 21.14
CA ARG A 327 34.62 -16.51 22.46
C ARG A 327 35.31 -15.59 23.48
N ASP A 328 34.86 -15.65 24.73
CA ASP A 328 35.46 -14.94 25.84
C ASP A 328 36.71 -15.67 26.37
N VAL A 329 37.41 -15.09 27.35
CA VAL A 329 38.59 -15.66 28.03
C VAL A 329 38.33 -17.05 28.61
N ASN A 330 37.08 -17.35 28.95
CA ASN A 330 36.63 -18.64 29.48
C ASN A 330 36.35 -19.68 28.38
N GLY A 331 36.64 -19.37 27.11
CA GLY A 331 36.42 -20.25 25.95
C GLY A 331 34.95 -20.38 25.50
N LYS A 332 34.03 -19.68 26.19
CA LYS A 332 32.59 -19.62 25.91
C LYS A 332 32.14 -18.18 25.72
N THR A 333 31.05 -17.98 25.01
CA THR A 333 30.42 -16.67 24.84
C THR A 333 29.45 -16.40 26.01
N PRO A 334 29.42 -15.19 26.60
CA PRO A 334 28.46 -14.83 27.64
C PRO A 334 27.02 -14.88 27.11
N ASP A 335 26.07 -15.35 27.93
CA ASP A 335 24.67 -15.51 27.52
C ASP A 335 23.98 -14.16 27.24
N TYR A 336 24.44 -13.09 27.91
CA TYR A 336 23.91 -11.74 27.79
C TYR A 336 25.03 -10.71 27.93
N PHE A 337 25.10 -9.77 26.99
CA PHE A 337 25.99 -8.63 27.06
C PHE A 337 25.43 -7.45 26.27
N THR A 338 25.93 -6.25 26.58
CA THR A 338 25.53 -5.00 25.92
C THR A 338 26.71 -4.44 25.14
N ILE A 339 26.45 -3.99 23.91
CA ILE A 339 27.43 -3.30 23.07
C ILE A 339 26.94 -1.91 22.70
N THR A 340 27.89 -0.98 22.62
CA THR A 340 27.65 0.39 22.15
C THR A 340 28.27 0.54 20.77
N LEU A 341 27.47 0.98 19.80
CA LEU A 341 27.88 1.19 18.42
C LEU A 341 27.78 2.67 18.06
N ARG A 342 28.83 3.17 17.41
CA ARG A 342 28.90 4.51 16.85
C ARG A 342 29.34 4.39 15.38
N PRO A 343 28.87 5.23 14.47
CA PRO A 343 29.34 5.25 13.09
C PRO A 343 30.85 5.49 13.07
N ALA A 344 31.56 4.75 12.24
CA ALA A 344 32.94 5.10 11.92
C ALA A 344 32.92 6.41 11.14
N ALA A 345 33.78 7.35 11.53
CA ALA A 345 33.97 8.63 10.83
C ALA A 345 34.70 8.44 9.50
#